data_AF-W7TQW8-F1
#
_entry.id   AF-W7TQW8-F1
#
_cell.length_a   1.000
_cell.length_b   1.000
_cell.length_c   1.000
_cell.angle_alpha   90.00
_cell.angle_beta   90.00
_cell.angle_gamma   90.00
#
_symmetry.space_group_name_H-M   'P 1'
#
loop_
_entity.id
_entity.type
_entity.pdbx_description
1 polymer ?
#
loop_
_entity_poly.entity_id
_entity_poly.type
_entity_poly.pdbx_seq_one_letter_code
_entity_poly.pdbx_strand_id
1 'polypeptide(L)'
;MSRRFVPVRETYASGRGPWKISRLIFSSIASSPEKLSTSPPRRRGRRRQPECDGGPLNEALVATFPGGWSDVREEIKKHAESLGFARARVTTPEPSSRFEQYKAWIEEGKHGEMGYLAREDRLARRADLDLILPGLQAVICTMTLYWPGKKGFPPASSMHAAPSSTTLGPSPVRPGHTASKKRGVISCYSWGEDYHNIITPRLKALAEWMHTRYGGRGRWYVDTGPLMERDLGERAGLGFVGKNTLLINEHLGSGTFLAELLTTLPLPPETPRKKSGGCGKCRRCISACPTQAIHKDGYSIDARRCISYLTIENKGSIPIELRPSMKNLVYGCDICQQVCPWNRWSWPDNQPKTLFSPSAPSSPSTPPFLPPSASSLELSTPVLADLLRALKSDAGFMKWFTGSPITRIGRARMLRNVAVAAGNSGEGGGREGEEGEDGEELLAVLREVWEEENDEMVKEHLSWAIQRLEGEVESEEAVREAGR
;
A
#
# COMPACT_ATOMS: atom_id res chain seq x y z
N MET A 1 -48.16 31.51 -29.12
CA MET A 1 -49.32 32.28 -28.59
C MET A 1 -49.61 31.77 -27.18
N SER A 2 -50.11 32.50 -26.17
CA SER A 2 -50.32 33.95 -25.98
C SER A 2 -50.85 34.21 -24.54
N ARG A 3 -50.17 35.06 -23.73
CA ARG A 3 -50.71 35.84 -22.57
C ARG A 3 -51.15 35.01 -21.31
N ARG A 4 -51.27 35.53 -20.07
CA ARG A 4 -50.88 36.83 -19.41
C ARG A 4 -50.90 36.68 -17.85
N PHE A 5 -50.07 37.48 -17.16
CA PHE A 5 -50.23 38.22 -15.87
C PHE A 5 -51.40 37.86 -14.90
N VAL A 6 -51.22 37.68 -13.56
CA VAL A 6 -50.81 38.65 -12.48
C VAL A 6 -51.90 39.73 -12.23
N PRO A 7 -52.31 40.17 -10.99
CA PRO A 7 -51.62 40.15 -9.66
C PRO A 7 -52.50 39.74 -8.43
N VAL A 8 -52.02 39.99 -7.19
CA VAL A 8 -52.68 40.76 -6.08
C VAL A 8 -51.60 41.18 -5.04
N ARG A 9 -51.90 42.03 -4.03
CA ARG A 9 -50.98 42.94 -3.31
C ARG A 9 -51.22 43.01 -1.77
N GLU A 10 -50.21 43.48 -1.03
CA GLU A 10 -50.28 44.19 0.29
C GLU A 10 -50.77 43.38 1.54
N THR A 11 -50.48 43.70 2.82
CA THR A 11 -49.87 44.89 3.48
C THR A 11 -49.17 44.57 4.85
N TYR A 12 -48.37 45.54 5.34
CA TYR A 12 -47.94 45.87 6.74
C TYR A 12 -48.92 45.49 7.90
N ALA A 13 -48.62 45.47 9.23
CA ALA A 13 -47.43 45.61 10.14
C ALA A 13 -47.94 45.51 11.62
N SER A 14 -47.20 45.55 12.76
CA SER A 14 -45.83 45.18 13.23
C SER A 14 -45.80 45.29 14.79
N GLY A 15 -44.76 44.85 15.52
CA GLY A 15 -44.80 44.80 17.01
C GLY A 15 -43.46 44.83 17.79
N ARG A 16 -43.36 45.78 18.74
CA ARG A 16 -42.31 46.10 19.76
C ARG A 16 -41.94 44.86 20.61
N GLY A 17 -40.70 44.55 21.03
CA GLY A 17 -39.72 45.29 21.87
C GLY A 17 -39.46 44.50 23.20
N PRO A 18 -38.44 44.74 24.07
CA PRO A 18 -37.43 45.81 24.11
C PRO A 18 -35.92 45.41 24.37
N TRP A 19 -35.01 46.22 23.82
CA TRP A 19 -33.69 46.66 24.37
C TRP A 19 -32.75 45.78 25.23
N LYS A 20 -31.48 45.67 24.77
CA LYS A 20 -30.31 46.18 25.54
C LYS A 20 -29.03 46.42 24.69
N ILE A 21 -28.63 47.70 24.60
CA ILE A 21 -27.25 48.25 24.65
C ILE A 21 -26.23 47.80 23.56
N SER A 22 -26.05 48.72 22.58
CA SER A 22 -24.77 49.24 22.01
C SER A 22 -23.43 48.57 22.38
N ARG A 23 -22.44 48.43 21.48
CA ARG A 23 -21.94 49.34 20.40
C ARG A 23 -21.19 48.47 19.34
N LEU A 24 -20.56 48.94 18.25
CA LEU A 24 -20.13 50.28 17.81
C LEU A 24 -20.31 50.49 16.28
N ILE A 25 -19.52 51.40 15.71
CA ILE A 25 -19.48 51.95 14.32
C ILE A 25 -18.33 51.24 13.55
N PHE A 26 -18.52 50.64 12.36
CA PHE A 26 -18.66 51.23 11.01
C PHE A 26 -17.38 51.86 10.41
N SER A 27 -16.95 51.33 9.24
CA SER A 27 -16.13 52.05 8.26
C SER A 27 -16.52 51.55 6.86
N SER A 28 -16.62 52.47 5.89
CA SER A 28 -17.12 52.22 4.54
C SER A 28 -16.07 52.62 3.51
N ILE A 29 -15.78 51.74 2.55
CA ILE A 29 -15.13 52.10 1.28
C ILE A 29 -15.92 51.44 0.16
N ALA A 30 -16.23 52.22 -0.88
CA ALA A 30 -17.07 51.82 -1.99
C ALA A 30 -16.30 51.12 -3.12
N SER A 31 -17.04 50.46 -4.01
CA SER A 31 -16.52 49.64 -5.11
C SER A 31 -15.72 50.42 -6.16
N SER A 32 -14.84 49.72 -6.87
CA SER A 32 -14.36 50.12 -8.20
C SER A 32 -14.25 48.87 -9.11
N PRO A 33 -14.68 48.95 -10.38
CA PRO A 33 -14.79 47.77 -11.24
C PRO A 33 -13.50 47.52 -12.06
N GLU A 34 -12.64 46.63 -11.58
CA GLU A 34 -11.54 46.11 -12.40
C GLU A 34 -12.00 45.01 -13.36
N LYS A 35 -11.35 44.96 -14.53
CA LYS A 35 -11.77 44.16 -15.69
C LYS A 35 -11.33 42.71 -15.51
N LEU A 36 -12.23 41.74 -15.72
CA LEU A 36 -11.85 40.33 -15.74
C LEU A 36 -10.87 40.04 -16.89
N SER A 37 -9.61 39.74 -16.56
CA SER A 37 -8.63 39.26 -17.52
C SER A 37 -8.95 37.83 -17.93
N THR A 38 -9.23 37.61 -19.21
CA THR A 38 -9.49 36.29 -19.82
C THR A 38 -8.19 35.50 -20.06
N SER A 39 -7.40 35.33 -18.99
CA SER A 39 -6.21 34.48 -19.00
C SER A 39 -6.58 33.02 -18.71
N PRO A 40 -6.25 32.04 -19.57
CA PRO A 40 -6.52 30.63 -19.28
C PRO A 40 -5.73 30.15 -18.04
N PRO A 41 -6.24 29.19 -17.26
CA PRO A 41 -5.60 28.73 -16.05
C PRO A 41 -4.20 28.19 -16.35
N ARG A 42 -3.17 28.84 -15.81
CA ARG A 42 -1.77 28.40 -15.95
C ARG A 42 -1.66 26.93 -15.53
N ARG A 43 -1.20 26.06 -16.43
CA ARG A 43 -0.93 24.65 -16.14
C ARG A 43 -0.14 24.57 -14.82
N ARG A 44 -0.67 23.87 -13.81
CA ARG A 44 0.06 23.61 -12.56
C ARG A 44 1.42 23.02 -12.93
N GLY A 45 2.49 23.77 -12.67
CA GLY A 45 3.84 23.33 -13.01
C GLY A 45 4.11 21.98 -12.34
N ARG A 46 4.81 21.07 -13.04
CA ARG A 46 5.30 19.84 -12.42
C ARG A 46 6.05 20.24 -11.15
N ARG A 47 5.61 19.80 -9.97
CA ARG A 47 6.40 19.94 -8.73
C ARG A 47 7.80 19.42 -9.06
N ARG A 48 8.84 20.24 -8.85
CA ARG A 48 10.22 19.75 -8.91
C ARG A 48 10.30 18.56 -7.93
N GLN A 49 10.95 17.48 -8.35
CA GLN A 49 11.13 16.35 -7.43
C GLN A 49 12.07 16.78 -6.29
N PRO A 50 11.92 16.20 -5.09
CA PRO A 50 12.79 16.53 -3.97
C PRO A 50 14.26 16.27 -4.34
N GLU A 51 15.05 17.32 -4.22
CA GLU A 51 16.49 17.33 -4.41
C GLU A 51 17.06 18.30 -3.36
N CYS A 52 18.16 17.92 -2.71
CA CYS A 52 18.95 18.81 -1.88
C CYS A 52 20.32 19.04 -2.53
N ASP A 53 20.88 20.22 -2.31
CA ASP A 53 22.18 20.64 -2.83
C ASP A 53 22.95 21.33 -1.71
N GLY A 54 24.10 20.75 -1.34
CA GLY A 54 25.03 21.28 -0.34
C GLY A 54 26.22 22.01 -0.95
N GLY A 55 26.29 22.15 -2.28
CA GLY A 55 27.43 22.72 -2.98
C GLY A 55 28.63 21.75 -3.10
N PRO A 56 29.88 22.26 -3.14
CA PRO A 56 31.08 21.43 -3.28
C PRO A 56 31.29 20.44 -2.12
N LEU A 57 31.99 19.33 -2.38
CA LEU A 57 32.32 18.33 -1.35
C LEU A 57 33.21 18.93 -0.25
N ASN A 58 32.89 18.62 1.01
CA ASN A 58 33.62 19.11 2.18
C ASN A 58 34.83 18.22 2.50
N GLU A 59 35.76 18.07 1.55
CA GLU A 59 36.93 17.19 1.68
C GLU A 59 37.79 17.53 2.91
N ALA A 60 37.83 18.79 3.33
CA ALA A 60 38.53 19.21 4.54
C ALA A 60 37.94 18.60 5.82
N LEU A 61 36.60 18.46 5.91
CA LEU A 61 35.95 17.74 7.00
C LEU A 61 36.17 16.22 6.86
N VAL A 62 36.08 15.67 5.64
CA VAL A 62 36.27 14.22 5.41
C VAL A 62 37.68 13.77 5.78
N ALA A 63 38.70 14.61 5.53
CA ALA A 63 40.09 14.35 5.93
C ALA A 63 40.32 14.30 7.45
N THR A 64 39.36 14.72 8.29
CA THR A 64 39.44 14.54 9.75
C THR A 64 39.07 13.12 10.21
N PHE A 65 38.49 12.30 9.34
CA PHE A 65 38.11 10.92 9.63
C PHE A 65 39.23 9.96 9.18
N PRO A 66 39.77 9.08 10.05
CA PRO A 66 40.84 8.15 9.67
C PRO A 66 40.48 7.18 8.52
N GLY A 67 39.21 6.79 8.41
CA GLY A 67 38.67 6.00 7.29
C GLY A 67 38.05 6.82 6.15
N GLY A 68 38.13 8.17 6.23
CA GLY A 68 37.55 9.10 5.25
C GLY A 68 36.08 8.82 4.96
N TRP A 69 35.73 8.71 3.67
CA TRP A 69 34.38 8.38 3.21
C TRP A 69 33.81 7.06 3.77
N SER A 70 34.65 6.13 4.26
CA SER A 70 34.19 4.92 4.95
C SER A 70 33.58 5.23 6.32
N ASP A 71 34.18 6.13 7.09
CA ASP A 71 33.67 6.53 8.40
C ASP A 71 32.43 7.42 8.25
N VAL A 72 32.43 8.32 7.25
CA VAL A 72 31.27 9.13 6.87
C VAL A 72 30.07 8.24 6.55
N ARG A 73 30.27 7.14 5.82
CA ARG A 73 29.22 6.15 5.56
C ARG A 73 28.65 5.55 6.86
N GLU A 74 29.50 5.21 7.83
CA GLU A 74 29.03 4.70 9.13
C GLU A 74 28.36 5.78 10.00
N GLU A 75 28.76 7.05 9.89
CA GLU A 75 28.06 8.18 10.51
C GLU A 75 26.65 8.36 9.91
N ILE A 76 26.54 8.33 8.57
CA ILE A 76 25.26 8.36 7.83
C ILE A 76 24.34 7.21 8.25
N LYS A 77 24.87 5.98 8.37
CA LYS A 77 24.10 4.81 8.79
C LYS A 77 23.57 4.96 10.22
N LYS A 78 24.38 5.45 11.15
CA LYS A 78 23.96 5.76 12.54
C LYS A 78 22.91 6.88 12.58
N HIS A 79 23.06 7.92 11.76
CA HIS A 79 22.08 9.00 11.71
C HIS A 79 20.73 8.53 11.13
N ALA A 80 20.74 7.71 10.08
CA ALA A 80 19.54 7.07 9.55
C ALA A 80 18.83 6.20 10.61
N GLU A 81 19.58 5.40 11.38
CA GLU A 81 19.00 4.63 12.50
C GLU A 81 18.41 5.55 13.59
N SER A 82 19.03 6.71 13.87
CA SER A 82 18.46 7.73 14.78
C SER A 82 17.19 8.41 14.26
N LEU A 83 17.00 8.48 12.93
CA LEU A 83 15.77 8.94 12.28
C LEU A 83 14.68 7.85 12.20
N GLY A 84 14.91 6.70 12.83
CA GLY A 84 13.93 5.61 12.93
C GLY A 84 13.88 4.66 11.73
N PHE A 85 14.88 4.67 10.86
CA PHE A 85 15.08 3.58 9.90
C PHE A 85 15.58 2.33 10.63
N ALA A 86 15.00 1.16 10.33
CA ALA A 86 15.40 -0.10 10.97
C ALA A 86 16.78 -0.57 10.49
N ARG A 87 17.16 -0.25 9.25
CA ARG A 87 18.51 -0.42 8.67
C ARG A 87 18.75 0.66 7.60
N ALA A 88 20.00 1.07 7.46
CA ALA A 88 20.52 1.77 6.28
C ALA A 88 21.78 1.05 5.76
N ARG A 89 21.97 1.02 4.44
CA ARG A 89 23.08 0.38 3.73
C ARG A 89 23.41 1.14 2.44
N VAL A 90 24.60 0.97 1.89
CA VAL A 90 25.05 1.66 0.67
C VAL A 90 25.41 0.67 -0.44
N THR A 91 25.04 0.99 -1.67
CA THR A 91 25.44 0.24 -2.86
C THR A 91 25.79 1.17 -4.03
N THR A 92 26.35 0.58 -5.08
CA THR A 92 26.73 1.28 -6.32
C THR A 92 25.51 1.68 -7.14
N PRO A 93 25.58 2.75 -7.95
CA PRO A 93 24.51 3.15 -8.86
C PRO A 93 24.49 2.38 -10.18
N GLU A 94 25.36 1.37 -10.35
CA GLU A 94 25.50 0.61 -11.60
C GLU A 94 24.17 -0.05 -12.04
N PRO A 95 23.95 -0.28 -13.35
CA PRO A 95 22.73 -0.91 -13.85
C PRO A 95 22.41 -2.26 -13.20
N SER A 96 21.13 -2.59 -13.07
CA SER A 96 20.72 -3.88 -12.51
C SER A 96 21.01 -5.03 -13.48
N SER A 97 21.66 -6.08 -13.00
CA SER A 97 21.81 -7.35 -13.73
C SER A 97 20.48 -8.07 -14.01
N ARG A 98 19.37 -7.59 -13.42
CA ARG A 98 18.00 -8.06 -13.64
C ARG A 98 17.21 -7.19 -14.63
N PHE A 99 17.79 -6.12 -15.17
CA PHE A 99 17.06 -5.17 -16.03
C PHE A 99 16.50 -5.81 -17.31
N GLU A 100 17.23 -6.75 -17.93
CA GLU A 100 16.75 -7.51 -19.09
C GLU A 100 15.53 -8.38 -18.75
N GLN A 101 15.52 -9.01 -17.56
CA GLN A 101 14.38 -9.79 -17.07
C GLN A 101 13.16 -8.90 -16.80
N TYR A 102 13.40 -7.67 -16.34
CA TYR A 102 12.36 -6.66 -16.15
C TYR A 102 11.78 -6.17 -17.49
N LYS A 103 12.61 -5.95 -18.53
CA LYS A 103 12.10 -5.62 -19.88
C LYS A 103 11.26 -6.75 -20.47
N ALA A 104 11.75 -8.00 -20.44
CA ALA A 104 10.95 -9.15 -20.89
C ALA A 104 9.61 -9.26 -20.14
N TRP A 105 9.60 -8.99 -18.83
CA TRP A 105 8.38 -8.95 -18.02
C TRP A 105 7.41 -7.80 -18.41
N ILE A 106 7.94 -6.66 -18.87
CA ILE A 106 7.14 -5.58 -19.48
C ILE A 106 6.56 -6.04 -20.83
N GLU A 107 7.39 -6.60 -21.71
CA GLU A 107 7.04 -7.07 -23.06
C GLU A 107 5.97 -8.18 -23.04
N GLU A 108 6.04 -9.11 -22.08
CA GLU A 108 5.01 -10.14 -21.84
C GLU A 108 3.68 -9.59 -21.28
N GLY A 109 3.56 -8.27 -21.07
CA GLY A 109 2.35 -7.62 -20.55
C GLY A 109 2.04 -7.96 -19.09
N LYS A 110 2.94 -8.64 -18.36
CA LYS A 110 2.74 -9.08 -16.97
C LYS A 110 2.64 -7.93 -15.96
N HIS A 111 2.87 -6.69 -16.40
CA HIS A 111 2.66 -5.48 -15.62
C HIS A 111 1.21 -4.98 -15.59
N GLY A 112 0.33 -5.50 -16.45
CA GLY A 112 -1.07 -5.06 -16.55
C GLY A 112 -1.18 -3.55 -16.80
N GLU A 113 -2.12 -2.88 -16.12
CA GLU A 113 -2.37 -1.45 -16.28
C GLU A 113 -1.32 -0.52 -15.65
N MET A 114 -0.25 -1.06 -15.06
CA MET A 114 0.85 -0.28 -14.45
C MET A 114 1.79 0.33 -15.52
N GLY A 115 1.25 1.03 -16.52
CA GLY A 115 2.00 1.61 -17.64
C GLY A 115 3.08 2.63 -17.25
N TYR A 116 3.12 3.09 -15.99
CA TYR A 116 4.24 3.86 -15.43
C TYR A 116 5.52 3.03 -15.22
N LEU A 117 5.43 1.70 -15.30
CA LEU A 117 6.57 0.79 -15.36
C LEU A 117 7.11 0.68 -16.80
N ALA A 118 6.22 0.51 -17.78
CA ALA A 118 6.56 0.31 -19.20
C ALA A 118 6.99 1.58 -19.96
N ARG A 119 6.70 2.77 -19.43
CA ARG A 119 7.04 4.05 -20.06
C ARG A 119 8.54 4.19 -20.33
N GLU A 120 8.89 4.63 -21.54
CA GLU A 120 10.28 4.87 -21.99
C GLU A 120 11.10 5.73 -21.01
N ASP A 121 10.57 6.86 -20.53
CA ASP A 121 11.26 7.73 -19.54
C ASP A 121 11.45 7.08 -18.15
N ARG A 122 10.84 5.93 -17.92
CA ARG A 122 10.91 5.12 -16.70
C ARG A 122 11.73 3.85 -16.90
N LEU A 123 11.79 3.30 -18.12
CA LEU A 123 12.75 2.26 -18.50
C LEU A 123 14.17 2.84 -18.57
N ALA A 124 14.37 3.95 -19.26
CA ALA A 124 15.69 4.59 -19.38
C ALA A 124 16.31 4.92 -18.01
N ARG A 125 15.50 5.44 -17.08
CA ARG A 125 15.92 5.74 -15.70
C ARG A 125 16.14 4.53 -14.80
N ARG A 126 15.66 3.35 -15.18
CA ARG A 126 15.97 2.07 -14.50
C ARG A 126 17.22 1.40 -15.07
N ALA A 127 17.54 1.68 -16.33
CA ALA A 127 18.82 1.30 -16.94
C ALA A 127 19.97 2.17 -16.42
N ASP A 128 19.75 3.49 -16.35
CA ASP A 128 20.74 4.48 -15.93
C ASP A 128 20.16 5.44 -14.88
N LEU A 129 20.74 5.41 -13.68
CA LEU A 129 20.33 6.25 -12.55
C LEU A 129 20.93 7.68 -12.61
N ASP A 130 21.94 7.96 -13.45
CA ASP A 130 22.50 9.31 -13.60
C ASP A 130 21.49 10.26 -14.28
N LEU A 131 20.62 9.71 -15.15
CA LEU A 131 19.41 10.35 -15.70
C LEU A 131 18.38 10.78 -14.64
N ILE A 132 18.60 10.44 -13.37
CA ILE A 132 17.83 10.89 -12.22
C ILE A 132 18.57 12.00 -11.46
N LEU A 133 19.87 11.81 -11.16
CA LEU A 133 20.72 12.74 -10.42
C LEU A 133 22.14 12.74 -11.03
N PRO A 134 22.48 13.70 -11.91
CA PRO A 134 23.76 13.66 -12.62
C PRO A 134 25.00 13.77 -11.72
N GLY A 135 26.02 12.95 -12.00
CA GLY A 135 27.17 12.75 -11.13
C GLY A 135 26.89 11.80 -9.96
N LEU A 136 25.98 10.84 -10.13
CA LEU A 136 25.59 9.89 -9.09
C LEU A 136 26.78 9.00 -8.70
N GLN A 137 27.06 8.90 -7.39
CA GLN A 137 28.19 8.10 -6.87
C GLN A 137 27.73 6.90 -6.03
N ALA A 138 26.64 7.05 -5.27
CA ALA A 138 26.15 6.01 -4.38
C ALA A 138 24.62 6.04 -4.21
N VAL A 139 24.06 4.89 -3.82
CA VAL A 139 22.65 4.77 -3.42
C VAL A 139 22.57 4.23 -1.99
N ILE A 140 22.00 5.04 -1.09
CA ILE A 140 21.69 4.63 0.28
C ILE A 140 20.31 3.97 0.27
N CYS A 141 20.26 2.68 0.55
CA CYS A 141 19.03 1.90 0.66
C CYS A 141 18.64 1.79 2.13
N THR A 142 17.37 2.02 2.46
CA THR A 142 16.84 1.98 3.82
C THR A 142 15.71 0.96 3.98
N MET A 143 15.52 0.47 5.20
CA MET A 143 14.36 -0.35 5.59
C MET A 143 13.58 0.32 6.71
N THR A 144 12.26 0.40 6.56
CA THR A 144 11.32 0.78 7.63
C THR A 144 10.36 -0.36 7.89
N LEU A 145 10.05 -0.64 9.16
CA LEU A 145 9.58 -1.96 9.60
C LEU A 145 8.07 -1.97 9.92
N TYR A 146 7.27 -2.67 9.09
CA TYR A 146 5.80 -2.61 9.14
C TYR A 146 5.12 -3.90 9.62
N TRP A 147 5.74 -5.07 9.42
CA TRP A 147 5.14 -6.37 9.72
C TRP A 147 4.67 -6.49 11.18
N PRO A 148 3.45 -6.97 11.46
CA PRO A 148 2.94 -7.09 12.84
C PRO A 148 3.48 -8.34 13.58
N GLY A 149 4.29 -9.17 12.93
CA GLY A 149 4.76 -10.46 13.45
C GLY A 149 3.68 -11.55 13.41
N LYS A 150 4.06 -12.83 13.56
CA LYS A 150 3.13 -13.97 13.37
C LYS A 150 1.88 -13.91 14.30
N LYS A 151 2.01 -13.33 15.50
CA LYS A 151 0.91 -13.19 16.48
C LYS A 151 0.14 -11.87 16.37
N GLY A 152 0.62 -10.89 15.60
CA GLY A 152 -0.02 -9.57 15.47
C GLY A 152 -1.03 -9.47 14.33
N PHE A 153 -1.23 -10.53 13.55
CA PHE A 153 -2.39 -10.64 12.66
C PHE A 153 -3.64 -10.99 13.48
N PRO A 154 -4.74 -10.22 13.37
CA PRO A 154 -6.05 -10.67 13.84
C PRO A 154 -6.38 -12.07 13.33
N PRO A 155 -7.09 -12.93 14.11
CA PRO A 155 -7.45 -14.28 13.70
C PRO A 155 -8.12 -14.34 12.32
N ALA A 156 -8.95 -13.35 11.98
CA ALA A 156 -9.63 -13.26 10.68
C ALA A 156 -8.74 -12.83 9.49
N SER A 157 -7.48 -12.44 9.73
CA SER A 157 -6.48 -12.17 8.68
C SER A 157 -5.29 -13.14 8.71
N SER A 158 -5.30 -14.09 9.64
CA SER A 158 -4.21 -15.03 9.91
C SER A 158 -4.38 -16.33 9.12
N MET A 159 -3.38 -16.67 8.30
CA MET A 159 -3.23 -18.03 7.78
C MET A 159 -2.63 -18.94 8.86
N HIS A 160 -3.48 -19.83 9.39
CA HIS A 160 -3.04 -20.92 10.25
C HIS A 160 -2.17 -21.90 9.46
N ALA A 161 -0.85 -21.70 9.48
CA ALA A 161 0.10 -22.77 9.24
C ALA A 161 -0.21 -23.90 10.23
N ALA A 162 -0.56 -25.09 9.70
CA ALA A 162 -1.02 -26.25 10.46
C ALA A 162 -0.12 -26.57 11.67
N PRO A 163 -0.68 -27.14 12.76
CA PRO A 163 0.10 -27.53 13.93
C PRO A 163 1.25 -28.46 13.52
N SER A 164 2.40 -28.29 14.16
CA SER A 164 3.61 -29.06 13.86
C SER A 164 3.49 -30.50 14.34
N SER A 165 2.86 -31.35 13.52
CA SER A 165 2.90 -32.81 13.65
C SER A 165 3.98 -33.38 12.73
N THR A 166 4.74 -34.35 13.23
CA THR A 166 5.95 -34.87 12.60
C THR A 166 5.65 -36.07 11.72
N THR A 167 5.46 -35.88 10.42
CA THR A 167 5.62 -36.97 9.42
C THR A 167 5.73 -36.43 7.98
N LEU A 168 6.32 -37.23 7.09
CA LEU A 168 6.44 -36.94 5.67
C LEU A 168 5.16 -37.33 4.92
N GLY A 169 4.60 -36.42 4.12
CA GLY A 169 3.48 -36.72 3.23
C GLY A 169 3.08 -35.50 2.38
N PRO A 170 2.74 -35.66 1.08
CA PRO A 170 2.39 -34.56 0.19
C PRO A 170 0.93 -34.12 0.35
N SER A 171 0.53 -33.69 1.55
CA SER A 171 -0.78 -33.06 1.75
C SER A 171 -0.74 -31.63 1.22
N PRO A 172 -1.60 -31.25 0.25
CA PRO A 172 -1.68 -29.86 -0.22
C PRO A 172 -2.27 -28.99 0.89
N VAL A 173 -1.48 -28.05 1.38
CA VAL A 173 -1.92 -27.07 2.38
C VAL A 173 -2.99 -26.17 1.75
N ARG A 174 -4.28 -26.53 1.91
CA ARG A 174 -5.42 -25.65 1.57
C ARG A 174 -5.28 -24.35 2.37
N PRO A 175 -5.07 -23.16 1.75
CA PRO A 175 -4.87 -21.91 2.49
C PRO A 175 -6.20 -21.33 3.01
N GLY A 176 -6.84 -22.02 3.95
CA GLY A 176 -8.04 -21.54 4.61
C GLY A 176 -7.73 -20.41 5.59
N HIS A 177 -8.27 -19.22 5.36
CA HIS A 177 -8.39 -18.22 6.41
C HIS A 177 -9.44 -18.73 7.41
N THR A 178 -9.09 -18.83 8.70
CA THR A 178 -10.06 -19.13 9.78
C THR A 178 -10.84 -17.88 10.17
N ALA A 179 -11.30 -17.13 9.17
CA ALA A 179 -11.97 -15.86 9.33
C ALA A 179 -13.45 -16.05 9.63
N SER A 180 -14.03 -15.09 10.36
CA SER A 180 -15.46 -14.88 10.28
C SER A 180 -15.79 -14.54 8.83
N LYS A 181 -16.64 -15.36 8.19
CA LYS A 181 -17.14 -15.16 6.81
C LYS A 181 -17.64 -13.73 6.56
N LYS A 182 -18.15 -13.09 7.62
CA LYS A 182 -18.71 -11.73 7.68
C LYS A 182 -17.66 -10.59 7.58
N ARG A 183 -16.34 -10.90 7.61
CA ARG A 183 -15.26 -9.90 7.64
C ARG A 183 -14.32 -10.00 6.44
N GLY A 184 -14.03 -8.85 5.83
CA GLY A 184 -12.98 -8.68 4.84
C GLY A 184 -11.60 -8.67 5.49
N VAL A 185 -10.54 -8.70 4.68
CA VAL A 185 -9.14 -8.60 5.10
C VAL A 185 -8.42 -7.52 4.30
N ILE A 186 -7.78 -6.62 5.02
CA ILE A 186 -6.90 -5.57 4.49
C ILE A 186 -5.45 -5.94 4.81
N SER A 187 -4.53 -5.68 3.89
CA SER A 187 -3.11 -6.04 4.01
C SER A 187 -2.37 -5.14 5.02
N CYS A 188 -1.47 -5.75 5.79
CA CYS A 188 -0.89 -5.13 7.00
C CYS A 188 0.01 -3.92 6.77
N TYR A 189 0.49 -3.71 5.53
CA TYR A 189 1.21 -2.49 5.16
C TYR A 189 0.32 -1.23 5.15
N SER A 190 -1.01 -1.39 5.25
CA SER A 190 -2.01 -0.31 5.09
C SER A 190 -2.94 -0.10 6.30
N TRP A 191 -2.67 -0.76 7.43
CA TRP A 191 -3.43 -0.66 8.69
C TRP A 191 -3.23 0.66 9.45
N GLY A 192 -2.39 1.56 8.96
CA GLY A 192 -2.05 2.82 9.61
C GLY A 192 -1.93 3.99 8.65
N GLU A 193 -1.22 5.02 9.09
CA GLU A 193 -0.88 6.16 8.23
C GLU A 193 -0.08 5.74 6.98
N ASP A 194 -0.34 6.41 5.85
CA ASP A 194 0.44 6.27 4.62
C ASP A 194 1.94 6.44 4.89
N TYR A 195 2.69 5.37 4.62
CA TYR A 195 4.13 5.31 4.82
C TYR A 195 4.88 6.38 4.02
N HIS A 196 4.30 6.95 2.96
CA HIS A 196 4.86 8.13 2.29
C HIS A 196 5.00 9.33 3.24
N ASN A 197 4.02 9.56 4.12
CA ASN A 197 4.05 10.63 5.12
C ASN A 197 5.11 10.36 6.21
N ILE A 198 5.34 9.09 6.56
CA ILE A 198 6.30 8.70 7.60
C ILE A 198 7.73 8.72 7.05
N ILE A 199 7.95 8.17 5.85
CA ILE A 199 9.29 7.90 5.30
C ILE A 199 9.87 9.10 4.54
N THR A 200 9.04 9.85 3.79
CA THR A 200 9.55 10.99 2.99
C THR A 200 10.19 12.09 3.84
N PRO A 201 9.65 12.47 5.02
CA PRO A 201 10.31 13.43 5.91
C PRO A 201 11.60 12.89 6.54
N ARG A 202 11.69 11.58 6.82
CA ARG A 202 12.91 10.95 7.34
C ARG A 202 14.04 10.94 6.30
N LEU A 203 13.71 10.59 5.05
CA LEU A 203 14.66 10.70 3.93
C LEU A 203 15.08 12.14 3.69
N LYS A 204 14.14 13.10 3.76
CA LYS A 204 14.45 14.53 3.66
C LYS A 204 15.42 14.99 4.75
N ALA A 205 15.14 14.65 6.02
CA ALA A 205 16.01 15.01 7.14
C ALA A 205 17.40 14.40 7.01
N LEU A 206 17.50 13.13 6.62
CA LEU A 206 18.78 12.45 6.35
C LEU A 206 19.57 13.16 5.23
N ALA A 207 18.90 13.48 4.11
CA ALA A 207 19.50 14.13 2.96
C ALA A 207 19.92 15.58 3.24
N GLU A 208 19.11 16.34 3.99
CA GLU A 208 19.47 17.71 4.41
C GLU A 208 20.64 17.70 5.39
N TRP A 209 20.65 16.80 6.39
CA TRP A 209 21.76 16.64 7.32
C TRP A 209 23.06 16.23 6.61
N MET A 210 23.00 15.24 5.72
CA MET A 210 24.14 14.78 4.92
C MET A 210 24.75 15.91 4.10
N HIS A 211 23.93 16.54 3.26
CA HIS A 211 24.43 17.46 2.25
C HIS A 211 24.82 18.83 2.83
N THR A 212 24.19 19.27 3.93
CA THR A 212 24.66 20.45 4.69
C THR A 212 26.05 20.23 5.31
N ARG A 213 26.40 18.99 5.65
CA ARG A 213 27.65 18.64 6.36
C ARG A 213 28.80 18.30 5.40
N TYR A 214 28.51 17.51 4.38
CA TYR A 214 29.52 16.94 3.47
C TYR A 214 29.50 17.51 2.04
N GLY A 215 28.55 18.40 1.71
CA GLY A 215 28.37 18.93 0.36
C GLY A 215 27.70 17.93 -0.58
N GLY A 216 27.84 18.14 -1.89
CA GLY A 216 27.23 17.31 -2.94
C GLY A 216 25.71 17.47 -3.03
N ARG A 217 25.07 16.62 -3.86
CA ARG A 217 23.61 16.63 -4.09
C ARG A 217 22.96 15.30 -3.76
N GLY A 218 21.70 15.33 -3.35
CA GLY A 218 20.93 14.16 -2.95
C GLY A 218 19.48 14.20 -3.41
N ARG A 219 18.90 13.03 -3.72
CA ARG A 219 17.52 12.89 -4.23
C ARG A 219 16.92 11.55 -3.81
N TRP A 220 15.67 11.56 -3.33
CA TRP A 220 15.10 10.41 -2.64
C TRP A 220 13.74 9.95 -3.13
N TYR A 221 13.44 8.67 -2.89
CA TYR A 221 12.22 7.99 -3.33
C TYR A 221 11.66 7.04 -2.26
N VAL A 222 10.33 6.87 -2.33
CA VAL A 222 9.54 5.82 -1.69
C VAL A 222 8.45 5.45 -2.69
N ASP A 223 8.34 4.17 -3.10
CA ASP A 223 7.36 3.53 -4.03
C ASP A 223 7.26 4.11 -5.47
N THR A 224 7.23 5.43 -5.59
CA THR A 224 6.96 6.23 -6.79
C THR A 224 8.17 6.46 -7.72
N GLY A 225 9.30 5.84 -7.39
CA GLY A 225 10.58 5.98 -8.09
C GLY A 225 10.61 5.27 -9.46
N PRO A 226 11.54 5.67 -10.35
CA PRO A 226 11.96 4.87 -11.48
C PRO A 226 13.17 3.99 -11.08
N LEU A 227 13.11 3.30 -9.93
CA LEU A 227 14.22 2.50 -9.41
C LEU A 227 13.92 1.00 -9.53
N MET A 228 14.89 0.18 -9.11
CA MET A 228 14.71 -1.26 -8.86
C MET A 228 15.03 -1.50 -7.37
N GLU A 229 14.14 -1.02 -6.50
CA GLU A 229 14.30 -0.85 -5.06
C GLU A 229 14.75 -2.16 -4.36
N ARG A 230 14.17 -3.30 -4.78
CA ARG A 230 14.48 -4.63 -4.26
C ARG A 230 15.84 -5.18 -4.73
N ASP A 231 16.31 -4.76 -5.90
CA ASP A 231 17.63 -5.12 -6.44
C ASP A 231 18.73 -4.31 -5.77
N LEU A 232 18.53 -2.98 -5.68
CA LEU A 232 19.39 -2.06 -4.95
C LEU A 232 19.53 -2.49 -3.48
N GLY A 233 18.42 -2.85 -2.82
CA GLY A 233 18.45 -3.34 -1.45
C GLY A 233 19.16 -4.70 -1.27
N GLU A 234 19.08 -5.63 -2.23
CA GLU A 234 19.88 -6.86 -2.20
C GLU A 234 21.38 -6.53 -2.38
N ARG A 235 21.72 -5.68 -3.35
CA ARG A 235 23.11 -5.24 -3.62
C ARG A 235 23.71 -4.42 -2.48
N ALA A 236 22.89 -3.75 -1.68
CA ALA A 236 23.29 -3.09 -0.43
C ALA A 236 23.39 -4.07 0.76
N GLY A 237 23.08 -5.35 0.58
CA GLY A 237 23.13 -6.36 1.64
C GLY A 237 22.04 -6.20 2.72
N LEU A 238 20.90 -5.57 2.39
CA LEU A 238 19.73 -5.51 3.27
C LEU A 238 18.97 -6.85 3.33
N GLY A 239 19.17 -7.76 2.38
CA GLY A 239 18.49 -9.05 2.31
C GLY A 239 18.80 -9.79 1.01
N PHE A 240 17.96 -10.77 0.67
CA PHE A 240 17.96 -11.46 -0.63
C PHE A 240 16.56 -11.39 -1.27
N VAL A 241 16.47 -11.36 -2.60
CA VAL A 241 15.18 -11.40 -3.30
C VAL A 241 14.63 -12.84 -3.25
N GLY A 242 13.45 -13.00 -2.67
CA GLY A 242 12.77 -14.28 -2.52
C GLY A 242 12.04 -14.75 -3.77
N LYS A 243 11.63 -16.02 -3.79
CA LYS A 243 10.79 -16.60 -4.85
C LYS A 243 9.43 -15.90 -5.01
N ASN A 244 8.97 -15.19 -3.98
CA ASN A 244 7.78 -14.32 -4.00
C ASN A 244 8.05 -12.90 -4.54
N THR A 245 9.24 -12.65 -5.12
CA THR A 245 9.72 -11.35 -5.65
C THR A 245 10.01 -10.26 -4.61
N LEU A 246 9.79 -10.51 -3.31
CA LEU A 246 10.06 -9.54 -2.25
C LEU A 246 11.52 -9.59 -1.80
N LEU A 247 12.06 -8.47 -1.33
CA LEU A 247 13.34 -8.47 -0.60
C LEU A 247 13.10 -9.03 0.80
N ILE A 248 13.97 -9.95 1.25
CA ILE A 248 13.83 -10.67 2.51
C ILE A 248 15.10 -10.47 3.35
N ASN A 249 14.97 -9.78 4.48
CA ASN A 249 16.02 -9.68 5.48
C ASN A 249 16.04 -10.95 6.37
N GLU A 250 17.24 -11.41 6.73
CA GLU A 250 17.45 -12.64 7.51
C GLU A 250 16.91 -12.60 8.95
N HIS A 251 16.62 -11.42 9.49
CA HIS A 251 16.20 -11.19 10.87
C HIS A 251 14.89 -10.41 10.98
N LEU A 252 14.58 -9.54 10.02
CA LEU A 252 13.37 -8.71 9.97
C LEU A 252 12.29 -9.26 9.02
N GLY A 253 12.68 -10.13 8.07
CA GLY A 253 11.77 -10.73 7.09
C GLY A 253 11.49 -9.87 5.87
N SER A 254 10.29 -10.01 5.29
CA SER A 254 9.89 -9.30 4.06
C SER A 254 8.94 -8.13 4.28
N GLY A 255 8.32 -8.01 5.46
CA GLY A 255 7.39 -6.93 5.78
C GLY A 255 8.10 -5.63 6.21
N THR A 256 8.96 -5.13 5.32
CA THR A 256 9.65 -3.85 5.41
C THR A 256 9.34 -3.00 4.19
N PHE A 257 9.11 -1.71 4.38
CA PHE A 257 9.17 -0.73 3.30
C PHE A 257 10.62 -0.49 2.93
N LEU A 258 10.86 -0.31 1.63
CA LEU A 258 12.13 0.13 1.07
C LEU A 258 12.03 1.61 0.69
N ALA A 259 13.17 2.29 0.73
CA ALA A 259 13.29 3.70 0.42
C ALA A 259 14.75 4.05 0.14
N GLU A 260 14.98 4.85 -0.90
CA GLU A 260 16.31 5.08 -1.46
C GLU A 260 16.66 6.58 -1.47
N LEU A 261 17.90 6.89 -1.10
CA LEU A 261 18.53 8.20 -1.27
C LEU A 261 19.72 8.06 -2.22
N LEU A 262 19.55 8.55 -3.45
CA LEU A 262 20.60 8.71 -4.45
C LEU A 262 21.47 9.90 -4.02
N THR A 263 22.79 9.77 -4.09
CA THR A 263 23.72 10.81 -3.64
C THR A 263 24.99 10.91 -4.50
N THR A 264 25.46 12.14 -4.73
CA THR A 264 26.75 12.41 -5.39
C THR A 264 27.94 12.33 -4.43
N LEU A 265 27.73 11.94 -3.16
CA LEU A 265 28.82 11.66 -2.22
C LEU A 265 29.50 10.32 -2.59
N PRO A 266 30.84 10.24 -2.67
CA PRO A 266 31.58 9.02 -3.03
C PRO A 266 31.65 8.02 -1.87
N LEU A 267 30.49 7.59 -1.38
CA LEU A 267 30.37 6.63 -0.28
C LEU A 267 30.73 5.22 -0.76
N PRO A 268 31.71 4.54 -0.14
CA PRO A 268 32.10 3.20 -0.57
C PRO A 268 30.95 2.19 -0.34
N PRO A 269 30.63 1.31 -1.30
CA PRO A 269 29.55 0.33 -1.14
C PRO A 269 29.82 -0.62 0.02
N GLU A 270 28.76 -1.24 0.54
CA GLU A 270 28.88 -2.27 1.58
C GLU A 270 29.59 -3.50 1.03
N THR A 271 30.51 -4.06 1.81
CA THR A 271 31.21 -5.30 1.44
C THR A 271 30.18 -6.44 1.27
N PRO A 272 30.14 -7.13 0.12
CA PRO A 272 29.17 -8.20 -0.10
C PRO A 272 29.23 -9.27 0.99
N ARG A 273 28.10 -9.49 1.67
CA ARG A 273 27.98 -10.59 2.64
C ARG A 273 28.25 -11.92 1.94
N LYS A 274 29.00 -12.81 2.59
CA LYS A 274 28.98 -14.26 2.24
C LYS A 274 27.52 -14.69 2.23
N LYS A 275 27.05 -15.31 1.13
CA LYS A 275 25.63 -15.62 0.89
C LYS A 275 24.96 -16.23 2.12
N SER A 276 24.18 -15.42 2.82
CA SER A 276 23.45 -15.77 4.03
C SER A 276 21.96 -15.58 3.75
N GLY A 277 21.16 -16.61 4.08
CA GLY A 277 19.76 -16.70 3.68
C GLY A 277 19.53 -17.23 2.25
N GLY A 278 18.25 -17.23 1.84
CA GLY A 278 17.79 -17.76 0.56
C GLY A 278 16.50 -18.59 0.67
N CYS A 279 15.88 -18.90 -0.47
CA CYS A 279 14.72 -19.80 -0.51
C CYS A 279 15.09 -21.30 -0.60
N GLY A 280 16.24 -21.64 -1.19
CA GLY A 280 16.63 -23.04 -1.44
C GLY A 280 15.53 -23.85 -2.13
N LYS A 281 15.26 -25.06 -1.64
CA LYS A 281 14.18 -25.93 -2.12
C LYS A 281 12.76 -25.50 -1.68
N CYS A 282 12.60 -24.45 -0.87
CA CYS A 282 11.28 -23.98 -0.44
C CYS A 282 10.43 -23.49 -1.62
N ARG A 283 9.12 -23.78 -1.57
CA ARG A 283 8.10 -23.39 -2.56
C ARG A 283 6.81 -22.83 -1.93
N ARG A 284 6.74 -22.66 -0.61
CA ARG A 284 5.50 -22.33 0.14
C ARG A 284 4.70 -21.16 -0.45
N CYS A 285 5.37 -20.06 -0.79
CA CYS A 285 4.72 -18.88 -1.37
C CYS A 285 4.10 -19.13 -2.75
N ILE A 286 4.72 -19.99 -3.57
CA ILE A 286 4.19 -20.40 -4.89
C ILE A 286 2.96 -21.30 -4.67
N SER A 287 3.09 -22.32 -3.81
CA SER A 287 2.02 -23.28 -3.53
C SER A 287 0.79 -22.69 -2.82
N ALA A 288 0.95 -21.59 -2.09
CA ALA A 288 -0.15 -20.95 -1.36
C ALA A 288 -0.76 -19.75 -2.09
N CYS A 289 -0.20 -19.31 -3.24
CA CYS A 289 -0.73 -18.17 -3.99
C CYS A 289 -2.05 -18.58 -4.69
N PRO A 290 -3.24 -18.09 -4.27
CA PRO A 290 -4.51 -18.68 -4.71
C PRO A 290 -4.70 -18.60 -6.23
N THR A 291 -4.43 -17.42 -6.78
CA THR A 291 -4.52 -17.14 -8.22
C THR A 291 -3.32 -17.63 -9.04
N GLN A 292 -2.35 -18.31 -8.42
CA GLN A 292 -1.11 -18.80 -9.05
C GLN A 292 -0.26 -17.69 -9.73
N ALA A 293 -0.34 -16.46 -9.20
CA ALA A 293 0.35 -15.30 -9.79
C ALA A 293 1.88 -15.40 -9.78
N ILE A 294 2.46 -16.05 -8.77
CA ILE A 294 3.93 -16.25 -8.69
C ILE A 294 4.32 -17.37 -9.65
N HIS A 295 5.29 -17.10 -10.53
CA HIS A 295 5.76 -18.07 -11.52
C HIS A 295 6.18 -19.41 -10.88
N LYS A 296 6.00 -20.52 -11.61
CA LYS A 296 6.22 -21.88 -11.08
C LYS A 296 7.63 -22.10 -10.51
N ASP A 297 8.64 -21.37 -10.98
CA ASP A 297 10.03 -21.46 -10.49
C ASP A 297 10.38 -20.38 -9.43
N GLY A 298 9.45 -19.45 -9.20
CA GLY A 298 9.61 -18.24 -8.40
C GLY A 298 10.24 -17.09 -9.19
N TYR A 299 10.62 -16.04 -8.46
CA TYR A 299 11.40 -14.88 -8.90
C TYR A 299 10.75 -13.95 -9.95
N SER A 300 9.66 -14.39 -10.60
CA SER A 300 8.75 -13.58 -11.41
C SER A 300 7.32 -13.72 -10.90
N ILE A 301 6.47 -12.73 -11.18
CA ILE A 301 5.04 -12.70 -10.85
C ILE A 301 4.26 -12.17 -12.07
N ASP A 302 3.09 -12.73 -12.39
CA ASP A 302 2.14 -12.06 -13.27
C ASP A 302 1.28 -11.12 -12.43
N ALA A 303 1.46 -9.79 -12.58
CA ALA A 303 0.71 -8.84 -11.78
C ALA A 303 -0.78 -8.92 -12.08
N ARG A 304 -1.18 -9.20 -13.33
CA ARG A 304 -2.60 -9.33 -13.74
C ARG A 304 -3.36 -10.37 -12.93
N ARG A 305 -2.66 -11.39 -12.41
CA ARG A 305 -3.22 -12.43 -11.53
C ARG A 305 -3.02 -12.14 -10.04
N CYS A 306 -2.13 -11.23 -9.67
CA CYS A 306 -1.80 -10.97 -8.27
C CYS A 306 -2.94 -10.22 -7.56
N ILE A 307 -3.46 -10.80 -6.47
CA ILE A 307 -4.57 -10.21 -5.68
C ILE A 307 -4.23 -8.78 -5.21
N SER A 308 -2.95 -8.50 -4.93
CA SER A 308 -2.49 -7.15 -4.58
C SER A 308 -2.67 -6.16 -5.74
N TYR A 309 -2.30 -6.53 -6.98
CA TYR A 309 -2.56 -5.71 -8.16
C TYR A 309 -4.07 -5.61 -8.45
N LEU A 310 -4.83 -6.71 -8.36
CA LEU A 310 -6.26 -6.74 -8.64
C LEU A 310 -7.05 -5.80 -7.72
N THR A 311 -6.68 -5.73 -6.44
CA THR A 311 -7.34 -4.87 -5.46
C THR A 311 -6.86 -3.42 -5.47
N ILE A 312 -5.62 -3.14 -5.91
CA ILE A 312 -4.98 -1.82 -5.79
C ILE A 312 -4.82 -1.11 -7.14
N GLU A 313 -4.19 -1.75 -8.12
CA GLU A 313 -3.69 -1.12 -9.34
C GLU A 313 -4.64 -1.29 -10.53
N ASN A 314 -5.34 -2.43 -10.61
CA ASN A 314 -6.36 -2.70 -11.62
C ASN A 314 -7.50 -1.68 -11.55
N LYS A 315 -7.79 -0.96 -12.64
CA LYS A 315 -8.84 0.06 -12.72
C LYS A 315 -10.13 -0.46 -13.29
N GLY A 316 -10.06 -1.38 -14.26
CA GLY A 316 -11.23 -2.08 -14.78
C GLY A 316 -11.74 -3.20 -13.86
N SER A 317 -12.56 -4.07 -14.44
CA SER A 317 -13.17 -5.20 -13.76
C SER A 317 -12.13 -6.24 -13.29
N ILE A 318 -12.45 -6.96 -12.21
CA ILE A 318 -11.69 -8.14 -11.78
C ILE A 318 -12.17 -9.33 -12.63
N PRO A 319 -11.27 -10.08 -13.31
CA PRO A 319 -11.66 -11.24 -14.12
C PRO A 319 -12.46 -12.25 -13.30
N ILE A 320 -13.59 -12.72 -13.84
CA ILE A 320 -14.59 -13.53 -13.11
C ILE A 320 -13.96 -14.80 -12.54
N GLU A 321 -13.08 -15.44 -13.31
CA GLU A 321 -12.36 -16.66 -12.94
C GLU A 321 -11.33 -16.47 -11.80
N LEU A 322 -11.02 -15.23 -11.42
CA LEU A 322 -10.15 -14.91 -10.29
C LEU A 322 -10.93 -14.48 -9.03
N ARG A 323 -12.21 -14.11 -9.16
CA ARG A 323 -13.04 -13.64 -8.03
C ARG A 323 -13.19 -14.70 -6.94
N PRO A 324 -13.49 -16.00 -7.21
CA PRO A 324 -13.54 -17.04 -6.18
C PRO A 324 -12.24 -17.20 -5.39
N SER A 325 -11.10 -17.16 -6.09
CA SER A 325 -9.77 -17.34 -5.48
C SER A 325 -9.30 -16.14 -4.65
N MET A 326 -9.96 -14.99 -4.72
CA MET A 326 -9.67 -13.84 -3.85
C MET A 326 -10.18 -14.03 -2.40
N LYS A 327 -11.17 -14.92 -2.19
CA LYS A 327 -11.85 -15.09 -0.90
C LYS A 327 -12.24 -13.74 -0.29
N ASN A 328 -11.89 -13.44 0.95
CA ASN A 328 -12.28 -12.20 1.65
C ASN A 328 -11.25 -11.06 1.58
N LEU A 329 -10.27 -11.10 0.67
CA LEU A 329 -9.23 -10.06 0.54
C LEU A 329 -9.74 -8.81 -0.18
N VAL A 330 -9.97 -7.71 0.55
CA VAL A 330 -10.52 -6.46 0.00
C VAL A 330 -9.47 -5.42 -0.38
N TYR A 331 -8.25 -5.49 0.18
CA TYR A 331 -7.15 -4.60 -0.18
C TYR A 331 -5.77 -5.22 0.07
N GLY A 332 -4.96 -5.38 -0.99
CA GLY A 332 -3.64 -6.01 -0.92
C GLY A 332 -3.72 -7.53 -0.69
N CYS A 333 -2.57 -8.17 -0.47
CA CYS A 333 -2.50 -9.60 -0.17
C CYS A 333 -1.17 -9.98 0.51
N ASP A 334 -1.24 -10.47 1.75
CA ASP A 334 -0.06 -10.89 2.53
C ASP A 334 0.24 -12.39 2.48
N ILE A 335 -0.54 -13.20 1.75
CA ILE A 335 -0.43 -14.67 1.75
C ILE A 335 1.01 -15.15 1.49
N CYS A 336 1.66 -14.60 0.45
CA CYS A 336 3.03 -14.97 0.08
C CYS A 336 4.09 -14.51 1.09
N GLN A 337 3.73 -13.64 2.04
CA GLN A 337 4.52 -13.22 3.18
C GLN A 337 4.23 -14.10 4.41
N GLN A 338 2.96 -14.32 4.76
CA GLN A 338 2.55 -15.08 5.95
C GLN A 338 3.06 -16.53 5.93
N VAL A 339 3.02 -17.20 4.77
CA VAL A 339 3.56 -18.58 4.64
C VAL A 339 5.09 -18.66 4.56
N CYS A 340 5.78 -17.51 4.47
CA CYS A 340 7.21 -17.47 4.29
C CYS A 340 7.94 -17.91 5.57
N PRO A 341 8.87 -18.90 5.51
CA PRO A 341 9.68 -19.27 6.68
C PRO A 341 10.54 -18.13 7.24
N TRP A 342 10.74 -17.07 6.47
CA TRP A 342 11.45 -15.85 6.85
C TRP A 342 10.52 -14.72 7.36
N ASN A 343 9.30 -15.03 7.80
CA ASN A 343 8.46 -14.11 8.59
C ASN A 343 7.99 -14.76 9.91
N ARG A 344 8.69 -15.83 10.33
CA ARG A 344 8.23 -16.77 11.37
C ARG A 344 8.46 -16.31 12.82
N TRP A 345 9.27 -15.29 13.04
CA TRP A 345 9.68 -14.89 14.39
C TRP A 345 8.53 -14.18 15.12
N SER A 346 8.28 -14.59 16.36
CA SER A 346 7.80 -13.65 17.38
C SER A 346 8.94 -12.68 17.65
N TRP A 347 8.69 -11.38 17.52
CA TRP A 347 9.71 -10.38 17.82
C TRP A 347 9.85 -10.28 19.34
N PRO A 348 11.08 -10.25 19.88
CA PRO A 348 11.31 -9.89 21.28
C PRO A 348 10.67 -8.54 21.61
N ASP A 349 10.15 -8.38 22.82
CA ASP A 349 9.45 -7.15 23.26
C ASP A 349 10.34 -5.90 23.23
N ASN A 350 11.68 -6.09 23.17
CA ASN A 350 12.69 -5.04 23.03
C ASN A 350 13.11 -4.76 21.56
N GLN A 351 12.40 -5.24 20.54
CA GLN A 351 12.60 -4.75 19.16
C GLN A 351 12.05 -3.32 18.99
N PRO A 352 12.57 -2.55 17.99
CA PRO A 352 11.93 -1.29 17.62
C PRO A 352 10.45 -1.55 17.29
N LYS A 353 9.56 -0.84 18.00
CA LYS A 353 8.11 -1.02 17.90
C LYS A 353 7.69 -0.96 16.43
N THR A 354 7.02 -2.01 15.96
CA THR A 354 6.33 -2.08 14.66
C THR A 354 5.60 -0.77 14.37
N LEU A 355 5.62 -0.26 13.14
CA LEU A 355 4.78 0.90 12.83
C LEU A 355 3.28 0.61 13.01
N PHE A 356 2.82 -0.64 12.83
CA PHE A 356 1.37 -0.96 12.76
C PHE A 356 0.95 -2.26 13.47
N SER A 357 1.51 -2.60 14.64
CA SER A 357 0.95 -3.71 15.44
C SER A 357 -0.43 -3.35 15.97
N PRO A 358 -1.49 -4.13 15.70
CA PRO A 358 -2.84 -3.89 16.22
C PRO A 358 -2.96 -3.94 17.74
N SER A 359 -1.97 -4.53 18.42
CA SER A 359 -2.02 -4.90 19.84
C SER A 359 -0.97 -4.19 20.71
N ALA A 360 -0.30 -3.16 20.19
CA ALA A 360 0.69 -2.41 20.96
C ALA A 360 0.01 -1.50 22.01
N PRO A 361 0.37 -1.58 23.30
CA PRO A 361 -0.15 -0.65 24.31
C PRO A 361 0.38 0.77 24.07
N SER A 362 -0.46 1.77 24.38
CA SER A 362 -0.22 3.21 24.20
C SER A 362 0.88 3.75 25.12
N SER A 363 2.12 3.51 24.73
CA SER A 363 3.33 3.97 25.43
C SER A 363 3.56 5.47 25.19
N PRO A 364 3.74 6.32 26.23
CA PRO A 364 3.70 7.78 26.09
C PRO A 364 4.80 8.42 25.22
N SER A 365 5.91 7.72 24.98
CA SER A 365 7.02 8.18 24.14
C SER A 365 6.87 7.80 22.65
N THR A 366 5.64 7.93 22.14
CA THR A 366 5.28 8.02 20.70
C THR A 366 5.44 6.74 19.86
N PRO A 367 4.32 6.07 19.58
CA PRO A 367 4.00 5.58 18.23
C PRO A 367 2.55 5.96 17.82
N PRO A 368 2.33 6.95 16.93
CA PRO A 368 1.01 7.55 16.67
C PRO A 368 0.46 7.18 15.27
N PHE A 369 0.38 5.89 14.95
CA PHE A 369 0.23 5.43 13.56
C PHE A 369 -1.03 4.58 13.26
N LEU A 370 -2.10 4.76 14.03
CA LEU A 370 -3.46 4.33 13.65
C LEU A 370 -4.26 5.56 13.18
N PRO A 371 -5.12 5.46 12.15
CA PRO A 371 -6.00 6.57 11.79
C PRO A 371 -6.97 6.88 12.95
N PRO A 372 -7.27 8.16 13.27
CA PRO A 372 -8.03 8.51 14.47
C PRO A 372 -9.49 8.02 14.55
N SER A 373 -10.03 7.42 13.48
CA SER A 373 -11.45 7.09 13.32
C SER A 373 -11.79 5.59 13.37
N ALA A 374 -10.80 4.70 13.43
CA ALA A 374 -11.04 3.24 13.43
C ALA A 374 -10.10 2.53 14.43
N SER A 375 -10.62 1.53 15.14
CA SER A 375 -9.73 0.60 15.85
C SER A 375 -8.91 -0.21 14.85
N SER A 376 -7.72 -0.65 15.28
CA SER A 376 -6.83 -1.50 14.48
C SER A 376 -7.53 -2.71 13.86
N LEU A 377 -8.54 -3.25 14.55
CA LEU A 377 -9.28 -4.46 14.17
C LEU A 377 -10.35 -4.19 13.09
N GLU A 378 -10.98 -3.02 13.13
CA GLU A 378 -11.98 -2.60 12.13
C GLU A 378 -11.31 -2.28 10.80
N LEU A 379 -10.15 -1.60 10.80
CA LEU A 379 -9.41 -1.33 9.56
C LEU A 379 -8.68 -2.56 9.02
N SER A 380 -8.15 -3.46 9.86
CA SER A 380 -7.47 -4.67 9.38
C SER A 380 -8.44 -5.76 8.92
N THR A 381 -9.60 -5.88 9.56
CA THR A 381 -10.62 -6.90 9.29
C THR A 381 -12.05 -6.34 9.33
N PRO A 382 -12.44 -5.46 8.39
CA PRO A 382 -13.74 -4.78 8.39
C PRO A 382 -14.92 -5.75 8.28
N VAL A 383 -16.04 -5.44 8.92
CA VAL A 383 -17.33 -6.12 8.66
C VAL A 383 -17.79 -5.76 7.26
N LEU A 384 -18.17 -6.76 6.46
CA LEU A 384 -18.50 -6.56 5.04
C LEU A 384 -19.77 -5.74 4.87
N ALA A 385 -20.83 -6.03 5.62
CA ALA A 385 -22.09 -5.27 5.57
C ALA A 385 -21.89 -3.78 5.92
N ASP A 386 -21.17 -3.47 7.01
CA ASP A 386 -20.92 -2.09 7.43
C ASP A 386 -20.02 -1.33 6.45
N LEU A 387 -19.06 -2.03 5.83
CA LEU A 387 -18.20 -1.44 4.81
C LEU A 387 -18.96 -1.22 3.49
N LEU A 388 -19.84 -2.14 3.07
CA LEU A 388 -20.76 -1.94 1.94
C LEU A 388 -21.63 -0.70 2.16
N ARG A 389 -22.32 -0.61 3.30
CA ARG A 389 -23.15 0.54 3.71
C ARG A 389 -22.36 1.87 3.67
N ALA A 390 -21.12 1.87 4.16
CA ALA A 390 -20.28 3.07 4.13
C ALA A 390 -19.82 3.45 2.71
N LEU A 391 -19.60 2.47 1.83
CA LEU A 391 -19.12 2.69 0.46
C LEU A 391 -20.22 3.15 -0.52
N LYS A 392 -21.46 3.31 -0.06
CA LYS A 392 -22.53 4.02 -0.78
C LYS A 392 -22.19 5.49 -1.09
N SER A 393 -21.18 6.08 -0.45
CA SER A 393 -20.74 7.45 -0.73
C SER A 393 -19.23 7.66 -0.59
N ASP A 394 -18.69 8.66 -1.30
CA ASP A 394 -17.29 9.07 -1.14
C ASP A 394 -17.01 9.62 0.27
N ALA A 395 -18.00 10.24 0.91
CA ALA A 395 -17.90 10.71 2.29
C ALA A 395 -17.71 9.54 3.28
N GLY A 396 -18.42 8.42 3.08
CA GLY A 396 -18.25 7.20 3.86
C GLY A 396 -16.91 6.51 3.58
N PHE A 397 -16.48 6.41 2.32
CA PHE A 397 -15.13 5.95 1.96
C PHE A 397 -14.04 6.77 2.68
N MET A 398 -14.12 8.10 2.64
CA MET A 398 -13.14 8.96 3.31
C MET A 398 -13.22 8.85 4.84
N LYS A 399 -14.41 8.68 5.45
CA LYS A 399 -14.54 8.46 6.91
C LYS A 399 -13.77 7.22 7.39
N TRP A 400 -13.78 6.14 6.61
CA TRP A 400 -13.07 4.89 6.92
C TRP A 400 -11.56 4.97 6.65
N PHE A 401 -11.14 5.60 5.54
CA PHE A 401 -9.77 5.45 5.03
C PHE A 401 -8.89 6.71 5.09
N THR A 402 -9.39 7.85 5.59
CA THR A 402 -8.56 9.08 5.72
C THR A 402 -7.24 8.81 6.45
N GLY A 403 -6.13 9.24 5.84
CA GLY A 403 -4.77 9.02 6.35
C GLY A 403 -4.14 7.69 5.95
N SER A 404 -4.92 6.68 5.55
CA SER A 404 -4.42 5.39 5.05
C SER A 404 -4.01 5.49 3.57
N PRO A 405 -2.99 4.73 3.11
CA PRO A 405 -2.63 4.67 1.69
C PRO A 405 -3.76 4.11 0.81
N ILE A 406 -4.79 3.50 1.41
CA ILE A 406 -6.00 3.00 0.74
C ILE A 406 -6.74 4.10 -0.04
N THR A 407 -6.68 5.37 0.43
CA THR A 407 -7.33 6.51 -0.25
C THR A 407 -7.00 6.61 -1.74
N ARG A 408 -5.81 6.16 -2.16
CA ARG A 408 -5.36 6.18 -3.55
C ARG A 408 -6.20 5.34 -4.52
N ILE A 409 -7.00 4.38 -4.04
CA ILE A 409 -7.84 3.56 -4.92
C ILE A 409 -9.20 4.17 -5.25
N GLY A 410 -9.76 4.98 -4.35
CA GLY A 410 -11.10 5.57 -4.47
C GLY A 410 -12.25 4.59 -4.18
N ARG A 411 -13.44 5.14 -3.93
CA ARG A 411 -14.66 4.42 -3.50
C ARG A 411 -15.00 3.24 -4.42
N ALA A 412 -15.14 3.48 -5.72
CA ALA A 412 -15.60 2.47 -6.68
C ALA A 412 -14.73 1.20 -6.69
N ARG A 413 -13.39 1.35 -6.72
CA ARG A 413 -12.47 0.20 -6.66
C ARG A 413 -12.53 -0.53 -5.32
N MET A 414 -12.70 0.19 -4.21
CA MET A 414 -12.90 -0.47 -2.91
C MET A 414 -14.21 -1.25 -2.89
N LEU A 415 -15.33 -0.65 -3.32
CA LEU A 415 -16.64 -1.31 -3.32
C LEU A 415 -16.66 -2.54 -4.23
N ARG A 416 -16.06 -2.46 -5.42
CA ARG A 416 -15.78 -3.59 -6.32
C ARG A 416 -15.05 -4.74 -5.60
N ASN A 417 -14.01 -4.44 -4.81
CA ASN A 417 -13.27 -5.46 -4.05
C ASN A 417 -14.11 -6.04 -2.89
N VAL A 418 -14.88 -5.20 -2.19
CA VAL A 418 -15.75 -5.61 -1.06
C VAL A 418 -16.90 -6.48 -1.54
N ALA A 419 -17.48 -6.20 -2.72
CA ALA A 419 -18.46 -7.06 -3.37
C ALA A 419 -17.89 -8.46 -3.66
N VAL A 420 -16.65 -8.55 -4.20
CA VAL A 420 -15.98 -9.86 -4.39
C VAL A 420 -15.78 -10.60 -3.07
N ALA A 421 -15.39 -9.91 -2.00
CA ALA A 421 -15.26 -10.52 -0.68
C ALA A 421 -16.61 -10.97 -0.09
N ALA A 422 -17.68 -10.21 -0.33
CA ALA A 422 -19.04 -10.54 0.12
C ALA A 422 -19.62 -11.76 -0.58
N GLY A 423 -19.50 -11.84 -1.92
CA GLY A 423 -19.89 -13.01 -2.71
C GLY A 423 -19.12 -14.28 -2.36
N ASN A 424 -17.92 -14.15 -1.78
CA ASN A 424 -17.13 -15.28 -1.28
C ASN A 424 -17.44 -15.67 0.18
N SER A 425 -18.34 -14.99 0.89
CA SER A 425 -18.64 -15.31 2.29
C SER A 425 -19.43 -16.62 2.45
N GLY A 426 -20.23 -17.01 1.45
CA GLY A 426 -21.02 -18.26 1.46
C GLY A 426 -20.17 -19.53 1.43
N GLU A 427 -19.08 -19.55 0.65
CA GLU A 427 -18.24 -20.75 0.48
C GLU A 427 -17.56 -21.18 1.79
N GLY A 428 -18.02 -22.31 2.33
CA GLY A 428 -17.32 -23.01 3.40
C GLY A 428 -18.23 -23.80 4.31
N GLY A 429 -18.66 -24.99 3.87
CA GLY A 429 -19.09 -26.08 4.75
C GLY A 429 -20.23 -25.78 5.74
N GLY A 430 -21.18 -24.91 5.39
CA GLY A 430 -22.48 -24.96 6.05
C GLY A 430 -23.12 -26.32 5.75
N ARG A 431 -23.70 -26.97 6.75
CA ARG A 431 -24.67 -28.04 6.49
C ARG A 431 -25.92 -27.42 5.88
N GLU A 432 -26.67 -28.23 5.13
CA GLU A 432 -28.07 -27.93 4.81
C GLU A 432 -28.79 -27.61 6.14
N GLY A 433 -29.33 -26.39 6.26
CA GLY A 433 -29.93 -25.88 7.50
C GLY A 433 -29.10 -24.88 8.33
N GLU A 434 -27.87 -24.52 7.95
CA GLU A 434 -27.16 -23.33 8.51
C GLU A 434 -27.43 -22.04 7.68
N GLU A 435 -28.71 -21.81 7.36
CA GLU A 435 -29.21 -20.53 6.83
C GLU A 435 -29.28 -19.50 7.97
N GLY A 436 -28.13 -18.98 8.36
CA GLY A 436 -28.02 -17.95 9.40
C GLY A 436 -28.41 -16.55 8.90
N GLU A 437 -29.07 -15.78 9.77
CA GLU A 437 -29.54 -14.38 9.57
C GLU A 437 -28.48 -13.46 8.91
N ASP A 438 -27.20 -13.74 9.14
CA ASP A 438 -26.05 -13.00 8.60
C ASP A 438 -25.88 -13.11 7.07
N GLY A 439 -26.31 -14.23 6.48
CA GLY A 439 -26.30 -14.42 5.02
C GLY A 439 -27.36 -13.56 4.36
N GLU A 440 -28.55 -13.51 4.97
CA GLU A 440 -29.65 -12.64 4.56
C GLU A 440 -29.30 -11.16 4.72
N GLU A 441 -28.67 -10.75 5.83
CA GLU A 441 -28.20 -9.37 6.03
C GLU A 441 -27.26 -8.94 4.90
N LEU A 442 -26.25 -9.77 4.57
CA LEU A 442 -25.27 -9.42 3.57
C LEU A 442 -25.87 -9.38 2.16
N LEU A 443 -26.78 -10.30 1.83
CA LEU A 443 -27.51 -10.31 0.56
C LEU A 443 -28.45 -9.09 0.43
N ALA A 444 -29.16 -8.72 1.50
CA ALA A 444 -30.01 -7.53 1.53
C ALA A 444 -29.20 -6.25 1.33
N VAL A 445 -28.06 -6.10 2.01
CA VAL A 445 -27.16 -4.95 1.84
C VAL A 445 -26.53 -4.91 0.44
N LEU A 446 -26.17 -6.07 -0.14
CA LEU A 446 -25.67 -6.10 -1.52
C LEU A 446 -26.73 -5.61 -2.52
N ARG A 447 -27.99 -6.02 -2.36
CA ARG A 447 -29.12 -5.54 -3.19
C ARG A 447 -29.36 -4.04 -3.00
N GLU A 448 -29.42 -3.55 -1.77
CA GLU A 448 -29.54 -2.12 -1.41
C GLU A 448 -28.46 -1.26 -2.09
N VAL A 449 -27.21 -1.71 -2.06
CA VAL A 449 -26.08 -1.00 -2.68
C VAL A 449 -26.12 -1.13 -4.21
N TRP A 450 -26.59 -2.25 -4.78
CA TRP A 450 -26.73 -2.43 -6.22
C TRP A 450 -27.83 -1.55 -6.83
N GLU A 451 -28.93 -1.29 -6.12
CA GLU A 451 -29.99 -0.41 -6.57
C GLU A 451 -29.53 1.06 -6.65
N GLU A 452 -28.75 1.53 -5.67
CA GLU A 452 -28.23 2.91 -5.63
C GLU A 452 -26.95 3.15 -6.46
N GLU A 453 -26.18 2.11 -6.79
CA GLU A 453 -24.92 2.27 -7.53
C GLU A 453 -25.13 2.57 -9.02
N ASN A 454 -24.33 3.48 -9.56
CA ASN A 454 -24.37 3.96 -10.95
C ASN A 454 -23.06 3.71 -11.72
N ASP A 455 -22.00 3.25 -11.04
CA ASP A 455 -20.76 2.79 -11.69
C ASP A 455 -20.95 1.34 -12.20
N GLU A 456 -21.05 1.17 -13.52
CA GLU A 456 -21.28 -0.15 -14.16
C GLU A 456 -20.24 -1.21 -13.75
N MET A 457 -18.97 -0.84 -13.60
CA MET A 457 -17.92 -1.76 -13.14
C MET A 457 -18.17 -2.19 -11.69
N VAL A 458 -18.75 -1.34 -10.85
CA VAL A 458 -19.18 -1.76 -9.51
C VAL A 458 -20.45 -2.63 -9.59
N LYS A 459 -21.45 -2.26 -10.40
CA LYS A 459 -22.71 -3.02 -10.56
C LYS A 459 -22.45 -4.48 -10.97
N GLU A 460 -21.56 -4.75 -11.93
CA GLU A 460 -21.25 -6.13 -12.35
C GLU A 460 -20.51 -6.99 -11.29
N HIS A 461 -19.89 -6.37 -10.27
CA HIS A 461 -19.32 -7.11 -9.14
C HIS A 461 -20.33 -7.32 -8.01
N LEU A 462 -21.24 -6.35 -7.81
CA LEU A 462 -22.38 -6.50 -6.91
C LEU A 462 -23.36 -7.58 -7.42
N SER A 463 -23.73 -7.58 -8.71
CA SER A 463 -24.54 -8.64 -9.32
C SER A 463 -23.87 -10.01 -9.15
N TRP A 464 -22.58 -10.14 -9.48
CA TRP A 464 -21.84 -11.40 -9.27
C TRP A 464 -21.84 -11.87 -7.81
N ALA A 465 -21.78 -10.94 -6.85
CA ALA A 465 -21.81 -11.26 -5.42
C ALA A 465 -23.20 -11.73 -4.96
N ILE A 466 -24.26 -11.07 -5.46
CA ILE A 466 -25.67 -11.41 -5.22
C ILE A 466 -25.96 -12.83 -5.73
N GLN A 467 -25.74 -13.07 -7.03
CA GLN A 467 -25.96 -14.37 -7.69
C GLN A 467 -25.18 -15.52 -7.03
N ARG A 468 -23.97 -15.23 -6.51
CA ARG A 468 -23.13 -16.22 -5.83
C ARG A 468 -23.59 -16.58 -4.43
N LEU A 469 -24.24 -15.66 -3.71
CA LEU A 469 -24.89 -15.96 -2.42
C LEU A 469 -26.27 -16.61 -2.62
N GLU A 470 -26.94 -16.34 -3.73
CA GLU A 470 -28.19 -16.99 -4.16
C GLU A 470 -27.99 -18.41 -4.73
N GLY A 471 -26.74 -18.82 -4.95
CA GLY A 471 -26.38 -20.16 -5.45
C GLY A 471 -26.39 -20.30 -6.98
N GLU A 472 -26.64 -19.23 -7.73
CA GLU A 472 -26.67 -19.24 -9.20
C GLU A 472 -25.28 -19.36 -9.86
N VAL A 473 -24.20 -19.15 -9.08
CA VAL A 473 -22.81 -19.23 -9.56
C VAL A 473 -22.09 -20.41 -8.90
N GLU A 474 -21.70 -21.41 -9.69
CA GLU A 474 -21.03 -22.62 -9.21
C GLU A 474 -19.80 -22.35 -8.30
N SER A 475 -19.57 -23.26 -7.36
CA SER A 475 -18.44 -23.19 -6.42
C SER A 475 -17.13 -23.65 -7.06
N GLU A 476 -15.99 -23.26 -6.47
CA GLU A 476 -14.66 -23.79 -6.89
C GLU A 476 -14.53 -25.32 -6.71
N GLU A 477 -15.41 -25.94 -5.91
CA GLU A 477 -15.41 -27.39 -5.72
C GLU A 477 -16.28 -28.07 -6.80
N ALA A 478 -17.46 -27.52 -7.16
CA ALA A 478 -18.35 -28.03 -8.21
C ALA A 478 -17.72 -28.04 -9.61
N VAL A 479 -17.17 -26.90 -10.06
CA VAL A 479 -16.46 -26.79 -11.36
C VAL A 479 -15.30 -27.78 -11.47
N ARG A 480 -14.68 -28.12 -10.32
CA ARG A 480 -13.54 -29.04 -10.24
C ARG A 480 -13.95 -30.52 -10.07
N GLU A 481 -15.23 -30.80 -9.89
CA GLU A 481 -15.80 -32.15 -9.88
C GLU A 481 -16.51 -32.48 -11.19
N ALA A 482 -17.14 -31.50 -11.84
CA ALA A 482 -17.61 -31.61 -13.23
C ALA A 482 -16.47 -31.76 -14.27
N GLY A 483 -15.23 -31.44 -13.89
CA GLY A 483 -14.03 -31.57 -14.72
C GLY A 483 -13.17 -32.81 -14.42
N ARG A 484 -13.77 -33.92 -14.00
CA ARG A 484 -13.09 -35.20 -13.68
C ARG A 484 -13.73 -36.40 -14.36
#